data_AF-A0A6A8LFT5-F1
#
_entry.id   AF-A0A6A8LFT5-F1
#
_cell.length_a   1.000
_cell.length_b   1.000
_cell.length_c   1.000
_cell.angle_alpha   90.00
_cell.angle_beta   90.00
_cell.angle_gamma   90.00
#
_symmetry.space_group_name_H-M   'P 1'
#
loop_
_entity.id
_entity.type
_entity.pdbx_description
1 polymer ?
#
loop_
_entity_poly.entity_id
_entity_poly.type
_entity_poly.pdbx_seq_one_letter_code
_entity_poly.pdbx_strand_id
1 'polypeptide(L)'
;MGIEVKKRLVSADKYALKCPNPMTPEYITIHNTANDASAANEISYMTGNSESTSYHFAVDDKEVIQGIPLDRNAWHSGDGTNGTGNRKSIAIEICYSKSGGERYRAAEELAIAFAAQLLKERGWEIDRIRKHQDWNGKYCPHRILSEGRWDEVKAKIEKKLNGSTSVKKASAPVSEYHVKKGDTLSEIAASHGVSVKSLQSINHITDPNHITVGQVIKLAQTGSSSKSQAVSSYPLPSGVIKVTKPLTKGTNVKQVQNALSALYFYPDKGAKNHGADGVYGPKTANAVKRFQSVSGLTADGIYGPKTKAKIEEKL
;
A
#
# COMPACT_ATOMS: atom_id res chain seq x y z
N MET A 1 -24.01 -11.74 2.56
CA MET A 1 -24.84 -10.52 2.51
C MET A 1 -23.89 -9.33 2.59
N GLY A 2 -24.14 -8.25 1.84
CA GLY A 2 -23.36 -7.02 1.96
C GLY A 2 -23.65 -6.31 3.28
N ILE A 3 -22.68 -5.53 3.76
CA ILE A 3 -22.85 -4.62 4.89
C ILE A 3 -23.83 -3.53 4.48
N GLU A 4 -24.88 -3.38 5.28
CA GLU A 4 -25.87 -2.32 5.10
C GLU A 4 -25.27 -0.97 5.52
N VAL A 5 -25.45 0.04 4.66
CA VAL A 5 -24.98 1.40 4.90
C VAL A 5 -26.17 2.27 5.25
N LYS A 6 -26.23 2.79 6.48
CA LYS A 6 -27.23 3.77 6.88
C LYS A 6 -26.86 5.14 6.32
N LYS A 7 -27.82 5.82 5.68
CA LYS A 7 -27.58 7.15 5.12
C LYS A 7 -28.09 8.24 6.07
N ARG A 8 -27.19 9.15 6.44
CA ARG A 8 -27.49 10.40 7.17
C ARG A 8 -26.72 11.53 6.49
N LEU A 9 -27.06 11.74 5.22
CA LEU A 9 -26.34 12.66 4.34
C LEU A 9 -26.47 14.09 4.85
N VAL A 10 -25.37 14.84 4.71
CA VAL A 10 -25.36 16.28 4.94
C VAL A 10 -26.40 16.95 4.04
N SER A 11 -27.07 17.95 4.60
CA SER A 11 -28.01 18.77 3.84
C SER A 11 -27.29 19.57 2.74
N ALA A 12 -28.00 19.79 1.62
CA ALA A 12 -27.44 20.41 0.41
C ALA A 12 -26.99 21.86 0.62
N ASP A 13 -27.62 22.59 1.55
CA ASP A 13 -27.22 23.93 1.97
C ASP A 13 -25.79 23.99 2.52
N LYS A 14 -25.29 22.89 3.08
CA LYS A 14 -23.92 22.78 3.59
C LYS A 14 -22.91 22.22 2.59
N TYR A 15 -23.31 21.92 1.35
CA TYR A 15 -22.36 21.37 0.36
C TYR A 15 -21.19 22.30 0.11
N ALA A 16 -21.41 23.62 0.05
CA ALA A 16 -20.34 24.60 -0.14
C ALA A 16 -19.25 24.51 0.95
N LEU A 17 -19.64 24.17 2.18
CA LEU A 17 -18.73 24.01 3.32
C LEU A 17 -18.10 22.61 3.38
N LYS A 18 -18.92 21.57 3.24
CA LYS A 18 -18.56 20.19 3.58
C LYS A 18 -18.04 19.38 2.41
N CYS A 19 -18.55 19.61 1.21
CA CYS A 19 -18.28 18.80 0.04
C CYS A 19 -18.50 19.58 -1.27
N PRO A 20 -17.80 20.71 -1.49
CA PRO A 20 -18.20 21.66 -2.54
C PRO A 20 -17.97 21.16 -3.97
N ASN A 21 -17.06 20.21 -4.17
CA ASN A 21 -16.65 19.78 -5.50
C ASN A 21 -17.23 18.42 -5.87
N PRO A 22 -17.65 18.22 -7.12
CA PRO A 22 -17.85 16.89 -7.67
C PRO A 22 -16.59 16.03 -7.57
N MET A 23 -16.79 14.72 -7.42
CA MET A 23 -15.73 13.73 -7.32
C MET A 23 -16.12 12.45 -8.04
N THR A 24 -15.20 11.91 -8.83
CA THR A 24 -15.17 10.49 -9.17
C THR A 24 -14.13 9.83 -8.28
N PRO A 25 -14.52 8.97 -7.34
CA PRO A 25 -13.57 8.28 -6.48
C PRO A 25 -12.55 7.48 -7.30
N GLU A 26 -11.29 7.47 -6.87
CA GLU A 26 -10.22 6.58 -7.37
C GLU A 26 -9.53 5.81 -6.22
N TYR A 27 -9.77 6.22 -4.97
CA TYR A 27 -9.14 5.66 -3.76
C TYR A 27 -10.13 5.53 -2.60
N ILE A 28 -9.73 4.76 -1.59
CA ILE A 28 -10.34 4.72 -0.26
C ILE A 28 -9.26 5.02 0.77
N THR A 29 -9.52 5.96 1.69
CA THR A 29 -8.61 6.37 2.76
C THR A 29 -9.16 5.96 4.11
N ILE A 30 -8.36 5.20 4.86
CA ILE A 30 -8.67 4.78 6.24
C ILE A 30 -8.18 5.83 7.23
N HIS A 31 -9.05 6.18 8.17
CA HIS A 31 -8.82 7.13 9.25
C HIS A 31 -9.18 6.56 10.62
N ASN A 32 -8.72 7.26 11.66
CA ASN A 32 -9.14 7.05 13.03
C ASN A 32 -9.63 8.38 13.59
N THR A 33 -10.81 8.35 14.19
CA THR A 33 -11.53 9.50 14.77
C THR A 33 -10.77 10.23 15.89
N ALA A 34 -9.81 9.56 16.54
CA ALA A 34 -9.12 10.01 17.75
C ALA A 34 -10.05 10.40 18.91
N ASN A 35 -11.24 9.80 18.98
CA ASN A 35 -12.20 9.93 20.08
C ASN A 35 -12.94 8.60 20.33
N ASP A 36 -13.96 8.63 21.20
CA ASP A 36 -14.77 7.46 21.58
C ASP A 36 -16.27 7.62 21.26
N ALA A 37 -16.60 8.44 20.27
CA ALA A 37 -17.96 8.60 19.77
C ALA A 37 -18.34 7.42 18.86
N SER A 38 -19.65 7.13 18.79
CA SER A 38 -20.22 6.19 17.81
C SER A 38 -20.25 6.76 16.40
N ALA A 39 -20.49 5.90 15.40
CA ALA A 39 -20.64 6.34 14.01
C ALA A 39 -21.79 7.33 13.86
N ALA A 40 -22.90 7.10 14.59
CA ALA A 40 -24.04 7.99 14.67
C ALA A 40 -23.68 9.40 15.16
N ASN A 41 -22.87 9.48 16.22
CA ASN A 41 -22.46 10.75 16.82
C ASN A 41 -21.42 11.47 15.94
N GLU A 42 -20.48 10.74 15.36
CA GLU A 42 -19.52 11.27 14.39
C GLU A 42 -20.23 11.93 13.21
N ILE A 43 -21.15 11.22 12.55
CA ILE A 43 -21.87 11.76 11.40
C ILE A 43 -22.80 12.91 11.80
N SER A 44 -23.47 12.83 12.95
CA SER A 44 -24.31 13.94 13.46
C SER A 44 -23.47 15.19 13.71
N TYR A 45 -22.33 15.05 14.38
CA TYR A 45 -21.41 16.16 14.62
C TYR A 45 -20.86 16.74 13.32
N MET A 46 -20.32 15.89 12.44
CA MET A 46 -19.71 16.32 11.18
C MET A 46 -20.72 17.01 10.28
N THR A 47 -21.94 16.52 10.15
CA THR A 47 -22.96 17.16 9.30
C THR A 47 -23.59 18.39 9.98
N GLY A 48 -23.66 18.41 11.31
CA GLY A 48 -24.31 19.45 12.11
C GLY A 48 -23.44 20.68 12.41
N ASN A 49 -22.11 20.54 12.45
CA ASN A 49 -21.22 21.64 12.83
C ASN A 49 -20.94 22.65 11.68
N SER A 50 -20.15 23.69 11.99
CA SER A 50 -19.76 24.79 11.08
C SER A 50 -18.32 24.69 10.56
N GLU A 51 -17.66 23.56 10.77
CA GLU A 51 -16.28 23.32 10.30
C GLU A 51 -16.27 22.77 8.88
N SER A 52 -15.21 22.98 8.10
CA SER A 52 -15.13 22.37 6.76
C SER A 52 -14.84 20.87 6.81
N THR A 53 -14.10 20.40 7.81
CA THR A 53 -13.70 18.99 7.94
C THR A 53 -14.88 18.04 7.80
N SER A 54 -14.74 17.07 6.91
CA SER A 54 -15.81 16.15 6.54
C SER A 54 -15.24 14.82 6.05
N TYR A 55 -16.07 13.78 6.08
CA TYR A 55 -15.70 12.42 5.67
C TYR A 55 -16.94 11.65 5.22
N HIS A 56 -16.75 10.66 4.34
CA HIS A 56 -17.85 9.95 3.70
C HIS A 56 -18.57 9.01 4.66
N PHE A 57 -17.80 8.25 5.45
CA PHE A 57 -18.31 7.24 6.35
C PHE A 57 -17.69 7.34 7.73
N ALA A 58 -18.50 7.04 8.75
CA ALA A 58 -18.02 6.63 10.06
C ALA A 58 -18.44 5.18 10.32
N VAL A 59 -17.56 4.42 10.97
CA VAL A 59 -17.76 2.99 11.26
C VAL A 59 -17.48 2.72 12.72
N ASP A 60 -18.46 2.15 13.40
CA ASP A 60 -18.35 1.71 14.79
C ASP A 60 -18.50 0.19 14.92
N ASP A 61 -18.66 -0.33 16.13
CA ASP A 61 -18.73 -1.78 16.37
C ASP A 61 -20.00 -2.45 15.80
N LYS A 62 -20.97 -1.66 15.32
CA LYS A 62 -22.32 -2.12 14.97
C LYS A 62 -22.75 -1.73 13.58
N GLU A 63 -22.34 -0.55 13.11
CA GLU A 63 -22.91 0.05 11.91
C GLU A 63 -21.93 0.88 11.09
N VAL A 64 -22.28 1.03 9.82
CA VAL A 64 -21.64 1.95 8.87
C VAL A 64 -22.64 3.05 8.54
N ILE A 65 -22.24 4.32 8.73
CA ILE A 65 -23.10 5.46 8.43
C ILE A 65 -22.42 6.39 7.43
N GLN A 66 -23.15 6.72 6.36
CA GLN A 66 -22.73 7.66 5.33
C GLN A 66 -23.20 9.09 5.63
N GLY A 67 -22.26 10.04 5.65
CA GLY A 67 -22.54 11.47 5.85
C GLY A 67 -22.32 12.35 4.62
N ILE A 68 -21.41 11.99 3.71
CA ILE A 68 -21.14 12.74 2.48
C ILE A 68 -21.50 11.89 1.24
N PRO A 69 -22.19 12.43 0.22
CA PRO A 69 -22.40 11.75 -1.05
C PRO A 69 -21.09 11.31 -1.72
N LEU A 70 -21.09 10.16 -2.40
CA LEU A 70 -19.86 9.58 -2.98
C LEU A 70 -19.42 10.24 -4.30
N ASP A 71 -20.31 11.02 -4.92
CA ASP A 71 -20.07 11.82 -6.11
C ASP A 71 -19.56 13.24 -5.76
N ARG A 72 -19.25 13.49 -4.49
CA ARG A 72 -18.71 14.77 -3.99
C ARG A 72 -17.48 14.52 -3.13
N ASN A 73 -16.57 15.49 -3.12
CA ASN A 73 -15.35 15.42 -2.32
C ASN A 73 -15.68 15.52 -0.83
N ALA A 74 -14.79 15.04 0.04
CA ALA A 74 -14.81 15.39 1.46
C ALA A 74 -13.48 16.06 1.85
N TRP A 75 -13.46 16.79 2.96
CA TRP A 75 -12.30 17.50 3.48
C TRP A 75 -11.65 16.71 4.62
N HIS A 76 -11.05 15.58 4.28
CA HIS A 76 -10.50 14.63 5.26
C HIS A 76 -8.97 14.53 5.23
N SER A 77 -8.34 14.76 4.08
CA SER A 77 -6.92 14.44 3.86
C SER A 77 -5.97 15.58 4.21
N GLY A 78 -6.45 16.81 4.35
CA GLY A 78 -5.60 17.96 4.70
C GLY A 78 -4.39 18.14 3.77
N ASP A 79 -4.53 17.75 2.50
CA ASP A 79 -3.50 17.79 1.45
C ASP A 79 -3.72 18.96 0.47
N GLY A 80 -4.37 20.01 0.97
CA GLY A 80 -4.74 21.21 0.21
C GLY A 80 -6.09 21.06 -0.51
N THR A 81 -6.59 22.19 -1.04
CA THR A 81 -7.90 22.30 -1.71
C THR A 81 -8.04 21.35 -2.90
N ASN A 82 -6.93 21.13 -3.63
CA ASN A 82 -6.88 20.29 -4.83
C ASN A 82 -6.07 18.99 -4.63
N GLY A 83 -5.79 18.62 -3.38
CA GLY A 83 -5.05 17.41 -3.05
C GLY A 83 -5.80 16.15 -3.48
N THR A 84 -5.05 15.15 -3.97
CA THR A 84 -5.59 13.88 -4.47
C THR A 84 -6.43 13.16 -3.41
N GLY A 85 -6.01 13.18 -2.14
CA GLY A 85 -6.74 12.57 -1.04
C GLY A 85 -8.13 13.17 -0.92
N ASN A 86 -8.22 14.49 -0.74
CA ASN A 86 -9.52 15.17 -0.65
C ASN A 86 -10.39 15.00 -1.90
N ARG A 87 -9.77 15.06 -3.09
CA ARG A 87 -10.48 15.19 -4.36
C ARG A 87 -10.79 13.90 -5.08
N LYS A 88 -10.21 12.78 -4.64
CA LYS A 88 -10.33 11.48 -5.31
C LYS A 88 -10.46 10.30 -4.34
N SER A 89 -10.55 10.52 -3.03
CA SER A 89 -10.70 9.42 -2.07
C SER A 89 -12.03 9.44 -1.33
N ILE A 90 -12.60 8.25 -1.19
CA ILE A 90 -13.62 7.97 -0.18
C ILE A 90 -12.92 7.92 1.18
N ALA A 91 -13.56 8.43 2.24
CA ALA A 91 -12.99 8.48 3.58
C ALA A 91 -13.79 7.61 4.54
N ILE A 92 -13.10 6.73 5.27
CA ILE A 92 -13.67 5.86 6.30
C ILE A 92 -13.04 6.22 7.64
N GLU A 93 -13.82 6.80 8.54
CA GLU A 93 -13.44 7.10 9.92
C GLU A 93 -13.78 5.92 10.84
N ILE A 94 -12.77 5.34 11.49
CA ILE A 94 -12.97 4.25 12.47
C ILE A 94 -13.14 4.87 13.87
N CYS A 95 -14.28 4.60 14.50
CA CYS A 95 -14.69 5.07 15.83
C CYS A 95 -13.92 4.38 16.97
N TYR A 96 -14.03 4.92 18.20
CA TYR A 96 -13.43 4.37 19.44
C TYR A 96 -11.90 4.29 19.47
N SER A 97 -11.24 5.01 18.57
CA SER A 97 -9.80 4.92 18.43
C SER A 97 -9.04 5.63 19.55
N LYS A 98 -9.66 6.48 20.38
CA LYS A 98 -8.99 7.12 21.52
C LYS A 98 -8.77 6.14 22.67
N SER A 99 -9.79 5.40 23.10
CA SER A 99 -9.64 4.36 24.13
C SER A 99 -9.06 3.05 23.56
N GLY A 100 -9.37 2.71 22.30
CA GLY A 100 -8.96 1.43 21.72
C GLY A 100 -9.77 0.26 22.30
N GLY A 101 -9.11 -0.88 22.55
CA GLY A 101 -9.73 -2.06 23.16
C GLY A 101 -10.65 -2.85 22.21
N GLU A 102 -11.41 -3.78 22.77
CA GLU A 102 -12.25 -4.73 22.00
C GLU A 102 -13.29 -4.02 21.13
N ARG A 103 -13.87 -2.92 21.62
CA ARG A 103 -14.84 -2.13 20.87
C ARG A 103 -14.23 -1.47 19.63
N TYR A 104 -13.02 -0.93 19.75
CA TYR A 104 -12.26 -0.45 18.60
C TYR A 104 -11.90 -1.59 17.64
N ARG A 105 -11.53 -2.77 18.15
CA ARG A 105 -11.25 -3.94 17.28
C ARG A 105 -12.46 -4.38 16.48
N ALA A 106 -13.65 -4.39 17.09
CA ALA A 106 -14.90 -4.67 16.39
C ALA A 106 -15.18 -3.62 15.31
N ALA A 107 -15.00 -2.33 15.61
CA ALA A 107 -15.14 -1.25 14.64
C ALA A 107 -14.12 -1.35 13.48
N GLU A 108 -12.86 -1.70 13.80
CA GLU A 108 -11.80 -1.93 12.82
C GLU A 108 -12.14 -3.11 11.90
N GLU A 109 -12.59 -4.24 12.45
CA GLU A 109 -12.97 -5.41 11.65
C GLU A 109 -14.18 -5.14 10.74
N LEU A 110 -15.16 -4.35 11.22
CA LEU A 110 -16.27 -3.90 10.38
C LEU A 110 -15.79 -2.96 9.27
N ALA A 111 -14.89 -2.02 9.59
CA ALA A 111 -14.32 -1.10 8.60
C ALA A 111 -13.48 -1.82 7.54
N ILE A 112 -12.72 -2.85 7.92
CA ILE A 112 -11.98 -3.73 6.99
C ILE A 112 -12.95 -4.44 6.04
N ALA A 113 -14.02 -5.02 6.57
CA ALA A 113 -15.03 -5.68 5.76
C ALA A 113 -15.75 -4.70 4.82
N PHE A 114 -16.05 -3.49 5.31
CA PHE A 114 -16.68 -2.44 4.52
C PHE A 114 -15.77 -1.89 3.42
N ALA A 115 -14.49 -1.68 3.70
CA ALA A 115 -13.51 -1.29 2.69
C ALA A 115 -13.42 -2.34 1.56
N ALA A 116 -13.40 -3.63 1.90
CA ALA A 116 -13.42 -4.72 0.92
C ALA A 116 -14.70 -4.72 0.06
N GLN A 117 -15.86 -4.43 0.66
CA GLN A 117 -17.10 -4.27 -0.08
C GLN A 117 -17.03 -3.09 -1.07
N LEU A 118 -16.54 -1.92 -0.63
CA LEU A 118 -16.42 -0.75 -1.51
C LEU A 118 -15.48 -1.00 -2.69
N LEU A 119 -14.39 -1.75 -2.48
CA LEU A 119 -13.49 -2.20 -3.55
C LEU A 119 -14.22 -3.11 -4.54
N LYS A 120 -14.93 -4.12 -4.03
CA LYS A 120 -15.69 -5.08 -4.84
C LYS A 120 -16.76 -4.41 -5.70
N GLU A 121 -17.52 -3.48 -5.13
CA GLU A 121 -18.55 -2.70 -5.83
C GLU A 121 -17.99 -1.90 -7.02
N ARG A 122 -16.69 -1.60 -7.02
CA ARG A 122 -16.02 -0.75 -8.01
C ARG A 122 -15.09 -1.52 -8.95
N GLY A 123 -14.95 -2.83 -8.76
CA GLY A 123 -13.93 -3.62 -9.46
C GLY A 123 -12.52 -3.11 -9.19
N TRP A 124 -12.25 -2.66 -7.96
CA TRP A 124 -10.95 -2.16 -7.54
C TRP A 124 -10.20 -3.21 -6.72
N GLU A 125 -8.88 -3.14 -6.83
CA GLU A 125 -7.96 -3.99 -6.08
C GLU A 125 -7.41 -3.28 -4.83
N ILE A 126 -6.65 -4.01 -4.02
CA ILE A 126 -6.07 -3.51 -2.76
C ILE A 126 -5.13 -2.30 -2.95
N ASP A 127 -4.62 -2.08 -4.16
CA ASP A 127 -3.79 -0.94 -4.54
C ASP A 127 -4.51 0.41 -4.44
N ARG A 128 -5.84 0.41 -4.28
CA ARG A 128 -6.67 1.62 -4.06
C ARG A 128 -6.87 2.02 -2.60
N ILE A 129 -6.38 1.21 -1.65
CA ILE A 129 -6.43 1.53 -0.22
C ILE A 129 -5.23 2.39 0.18
N ARG A 130 -5.51 3.51 0.86
CA ARG A 130 -4.55 4.46 1.42
C ARG A 130 -4.82 4.70 2.91
N LYS A 131 -3.80 5.09 3.64
CA LYS A 131 -3.94 5.71 4.97
C LYS A 131 -3.86 7.22 4.80
N HIS A 132 -4.43 7.98 5.74
CA HIS A 132 -4.30 9.45 5.72
C HIS A 132 -2.84 9.89 5.62
N GLN A 133 -1.94 9.22 6.33
CA GLN A 133 -0.51 9.50 6.30
C GLN A 133 0.10 9.55 4.89
N ASP A 134 -0.44 8.82 3.92
CA ASP A 134 0.07 8.78 2.53
C ASP A 134 -0.13 10.12 1.81
N TRP A 135 -1.09 10.95 2.25
CA TRP A 135 -1.46 12.21 1.57
C TRP A 135 -0.66 13.40 2.08
N ASN A 136 -0.61 13.60 3.39
CA ASN A 136 0.01 14.78 4.00
C ASN A 136 0.96 14.46 5.16
N GLY A 137 1.23 13.19 5.44
CA GLY A 137 2.10 12.77 6.53
C GLY A 137 1.45 12.72 7.91
N LYS A 138 0.16 13.06 8.08
CA LYS A 138 -0.53 12.97 9.38
C LYS A 138 -0.41 11.55 9.93
N TYR A 139 -0.14 11.44 11.23
CA TYR A 139 -0.12 10.16 11.93
C TYR A 139 -1.54 9.60 12.11
N CYS A 140 -2.14 9.12 11.02
CA CYS A 140 -3.48 8.59 10.95
C CYS A 140 -3.54 7.51 9.85
N PRO A 141 -4.19 6.34 10.10
CA PRO A 141 -4.92 5.93 11.29
C PRO A 141 -3.99 5.58 12.47
N HIS A 142 -4.05 6.33 13.56
CA HIS A 142 -3.02 6.33 14.61
C HIS A 142 -2.87 4.99 15.33
N ARG A 143 -3.97 4.26 15.60
CA ARG A 143 -3.92 2.95 16.27
C ARG A 143 -3.20 1.91 15.42
N ILE A 144 -3.65 1.77 14.17
CA ILE A 144 -3.04 0.84 13.21
C ILE A 144 -1.54 1.15 13.01
N LEU A 145 -1.18 2.43 12.93
CA LEU A 145 0.20 2.85 12.80
C LEU A 145 1.04 2.62 14.07
N SER A 146 0.47 2.84 15.25
CA SER A 146 1.16 2.65 16.54
C SER A 146 1.49 1.19 16.81
N GLU A 147 0.69 0.29 16.25
CA GLU A 147 0.84 -1.16 16.41
C GLU A 147 1.60 -1.80 15.23
N GLY A 148 2.01 -1.01 14.22
CA GLY A 148 2.72 -1.50 13.04
C GLY A 148 1.88 -2.42 12.14
N ARG A 149 0.55 -2.37 12.22
CA ARG A 149 -0.37 -3.34 11.59
C ARG A 149 -0.93 -2.90 10.24
N TRP A 150 -0.36 -1.88 9.60
CA TRP A 150 -0.91 -1.39 8.32
C TRP A 150 -0.95 -2.47 7.24
N ASP A 151 0.12 -3.26 7.12
CA ASP A 151 0.19 -4.34 6.14
C ASP A 151 -0.75 -5.50 6.50
N GLU A 152 -0.93 -5.80 7.79
CA GLU A 152 -1.92 -6.77 8.27
C GLU A 152 -3.35 -6.33 7.91
N VAL A 153 -3.70 -5.07 8.16
CA VAL A 153 -5.01 -4.51 7.82
C VAL A 153 -5.25 -4.59 6.32
N LYS A 154 -4.26 -4.22 5.48
CA LYS A 154 -4.37 -4.37 4.03
C LYS A 154 -4.59 -5.84 3.62
N ALA A 155 -3.83 -6.77 4.17
CA ALA A 155 -3.99 -8.20 3.88
C ALA A 155 -5.37 -8.73 4.30
N LYS A 156 -5.93 -8.24 5.43
CA LYS A 156 -7.29 -8.58 5.84
C LYS A 156 -8.35 -8.03 4.89
N ILE A 157 -8.18 -6.80 4.39
CA ILE A 157 -9.08 -6.22 3.37
C ILE A 157 -9.03 -7.07 2.11
N GLU A 158 -7.84 -7.37 1.60
CA GLU A 158 -7.65 -8.20 0.39
C GLU A 158 -8.25 -9.60 0.55
N LYS A 159 -8.04 -10.25 1.71
CA LYS A 159 -8.66 -11.54 2.02
C LYS A 159 -10.19 -11.47 1.98
N LYS A 160 -10.80 -10.40 2.51
CA LYS A 160 -12.26 -10.23 2.48
C LYS A 160 -12.76 -9.88 1.07
N LEU A 161 -11.98 -9.12 0.29
CA LEU A 161 -12.29 -8.81 -1.12
C LEU A 161 -12.38 -10.09 -1.96
N ASN A 162 -11.40 -10.98 -1.80
CA ASN A 162 -11.30 -12.23 -2.55
C ASN A 162 -12.29 -13.31 -2.08
N GLY A 163 -12.95 -13.10 -0.94
CA GLY A 163 -13.89 -14.04 -0.33
C GLY A 163 -13.20 -15.27 0.27
N SER A 164 -13.92 -15.98 1.15
CA SER A 164 -13.47 -17.26 1.73
C SER A 164 -13.60 -18.44 0.75
N THR A 165 -13.49 -18.18 -0.56
CA THR A 165 -13.28 -19.25 -1.53
C THR A 165 -11.89 -19.79 -1.28
N SER A 166 -11.85 -20.96 -0.63
CA SER A 166 -10.82 -21.96 -0.85
C SER A 166 -10.63 -22.07 -2.36
N VAL A 167 -9.63 -21.36 -2.87
CA VAL A 167 -9.16 -21.58 -4.22
C VAL A 167 -8.72 -23.04 -4.20
N LYS A 168 -9.49 -23.93 -4.84
CA LYS A 168 -8.94 -25.16 -5.38
C LYS A 168 -7.77 -24.69 -6.24
N LYS A 169 -6.58 -24.71 -5.65
CA LYS A 169 -5.33 -24.51 -6.36
C LYS A 169 -5.31 -25.63 -7.39
N ALA A 170 -5.66 -25.32 -8.63
CA ALA A 170 -5.27 -26.17 -9.74
C ALA A 170 -3.78 -26.44 -9.53
N SER A 171 -3.42 -27.71 -9.38
CA SER A 171 -2.04 -28.13 -9.25
C SER A 171 -1.31 -27.59 -10.47
N ALA A 172 -0.46 -26.59 -10.25
CA ALA A 172 0.51 -26.13 -11.22
C ALA A 172 1.24 -27.35 -11.80
N PRO A 173 1.44 -27.45 -13.13
CA PRO A 173 2.27 -28.49 -13.69
C PRO A 173 3.66 -28.38 -13.07
N VAL A 174 4.08 -29.46 -12.42
CA VAL A 174 5.39 -29.54 -11.78
C VAL A 174 6.37 -30.03 -12.85
N SER A 175 7.37 -29.21 -13.18
CA SER A 175 8.49 -29.66 -14.02
C SER A 175 9.63 -30.15 -13.13
N GLU A 176 10.26 -31.26 -13.48
CA GLU A 176 11.37 -31.83 -12.71
C GLU A 176 12.74 -31.34 -13.24
N TYR A 177 13.69 -31.09 -12.33
CA TYR A 177 15.06 -30.71 -12.63
C TYR A 177 16.04 -31.68 -11.96
N HIS A 178 17.03 -32.17 -12.71
CA HIS A 178 18.06 -33.07 -12.19
C HIS A 178 19.29 -32.26 -11.80
N VAL A 179 19.63 -32.26 -10.52
CA VAL A 179 20.78 -31.54 -9.96
C VAL A 179 22.07 -31.97 -10.65
N LYS A 180 22.84 -31.02 -11.15
CA LYS A 180 24.13 -31.25 -11.82
C LYS A 180 25.29 -30.95 -10.87
N LYS A 181 26.48 -31.44 -11.22
CA LYS A 181 27.70 -31.15 -10.46
C LYS A 181 27.95 -29.65 -10.44
N GLY A 182 27.98 -29.08 -9.23
CA GLY A 182 28.21 -27.64 -9.00
C GLY A 182 26.94 -26.83 -8.80
N ASP A 183 25.75 -27.42 -8.94
CA ASP A 183 24.50 -26.71 -8.67
C ASP A 183 24.30 -26.48 -7.17
N THR A 184 23.74 -25.32 -6.82
CA THR A 184 23.15 -25.06 -5.52
C THR A 184 21.63 -24.91 -5.63
N LEU A 185 20.90 -25.17 -4.54
CA LEU A 185 19.43 -25.01 -4.53
C LEU A 185 19.03 -23.55 -4.81
N SER A 186 19.87 -22.60 -4.41
CA SER A 186 19.72 -21.16 -4.67
C SER A 186 19.86 -20.80 -6.14
N GLU A 187 20.83 -21.37 -6.86
CA GLU A 187 21.02 -21.12 -8.29
C GLU A 187 19.95 -21.81 -9.14
N ILE A 188 19.52 -23.01 -8.75
CA ILE A 188 18.37 -23.69 -9.37
C ILE A 188 17.10 -22.85 -9.17
N ALA A 189 16.86 -22.35 -7.96
CA ALA A 189 15.72 -21.48 -7.68
C ALA A 189 15.75 -20.21 -8.56
N ALA A 190 16.90 -19.54 -8.61
CA ALA A 190 17.09 -18.33 -9.39
C ALA A 190 16.93 -18.56 -10.90
N SER A 191 17.50 -19.65 -11.44
CA SER A 191 17.45 -19.96 -12.88
C SER A 191 16.05 -20.36 -13.34
N HIS A 192 15.25 -20.96 -12.45
CA HIS A 192 13.89 -21.41 -12.72
C HIS A 192 12.80 -20.45 -12.22
N GLY A 193 13.17 -19.27 -11.70
CA GLY A 193 12.23 -18.22 -11.31
C GLY A 193 11.32 -18.59 -10.14
N VAL A 194 11.80 -19.44 -9.24
CA VAL A 194 11.11 -19.90 -8.03
C VAL A 194 11.93 -19.55 -6.79
N SER A 195 11.35 -19.54 -5.60
CA SER A 195 12.11 -19.28 -4.38
C SER A 195 12.73 -20.55 -3.81
N VAL A 196 13.89 -20.44 -3.16
CA VAL A 196 14.54 -21.56 -2.43
C VAL A 196 13.56 -22.17 -1.43
N LYS A 197 12.82 -21.33 -0.70
CA LYS A 197 11.79 -21.76 0.26
C LYS A 197 10.65 -22.54 -0.42
N SER A 198 10.28 -22.18 -1.64
CA SER A 198 9.31 -22.93 -2.43
C SER A 198 9.87 -24.27 -2.91
N LEU A 199 11.14 -24.32 -3.30
CA LEU A 199 11.79 -25.59 -3.65
C LEU A 199 11.89 -26.51 -2.45
N GLN A 200 12.30 -25.99 -1.28
CA GLN A 200 12.37 -26.75 -0.04
C GLN A 200 11.03 -27.35 0.37
N SER A 201 9.96 -26.55 0.29
CA SER A 201 8.63 -27.01 0.69
C SER A 201 8.05 -28.08 -0.23
N ILE A 202 8.25 -27.95 -1.56
CA ILE A 202 7.74 -28.90 -2.56
C ILE A 202 8.55 -30.20 -2.56
N ASN A 203 9.85 -30.11 -2.31
CA ASN A 203 10.77 -31.24 -2.38
C ASN A 203 11.11 -31.84 -1.02
N HIS A 204 10.51 -31.33 0.05
CA HIS A 204 10.81 -31.72 1.44
C HIS A 204 12.30 -31.64 1.78
N ILE A 205 12.99 -30.64 1.25
CA ILE A 205 14.43 -30.41 1.51
C ILE A 205 14.56 -29.61 2.80
N THR A 206 15.05 -30.27 3.85
CA THR A 206 15.26 -29.69 5.17
C THR A 206 16.49 -28.78 5.21
N ASP A 207 17.59 -29.19 4.57
CA ASP A 207 18.81 -28.38 4.44
C ASP A 207 18.99 -27.88 2.98
N PRO A 208 18.78 -26.58 2.70
CA PRO A 208 18.90 -26.03 1.35
C PRO A 208 20.34 -25.98 0.82
N ASN A 209 21.34 -26.16 1.70
CA ASN A 209 22.75 -26.19 1.31
C ASN A 209 23.24 -27.62 0.99
N HIS A 210 22.38 -28.62 1.15
CA HIS A 210 22.72 -30.02 0.93
C HIS A 210 21.79 -30.66 -0.12
N ILE A 211 22.21 -30.60 -1.37
CA ILE A 211 21.58 -31.30 -2.50
C ILE A 211 22.61 -32.18 -3.21
N THR A 212 22.17 -33.33 -3.73
CA THR A 212 23.07 -34.33 -4.33
C THR A 212 22.98 -34.31 -5.84
N VAL A 213 24.10 -34.46 -6.54
CA VAL A 213 24.12 -34.62 -8.01
C VAL A 213 23.22 -35.79 -8.42
N GLY A 214 22.33 -35.56 -9.38
CA GLY A 214 21.32 -36.51 -9.83
C GLY A 214 20.00 -36.46 -9.05
N GLN A 215 19.93 -35.72 -7.93
CA GLN A 215 18.69 -35.51 -7.19
C GLN A 215 17.66 -34.81 -8.08
N VAL A 216 16.42 -35.33 -8.07
CA VAL A 216 15.31 -34.72 -8.79
C VAL A 216 14.64 -33.66 -7.91
N ILE A 217 14.55 -32.44 -8.44
CA ILE A 217 13.92 -31.27 -7.82
C ILE A 217 12.66 -30.94 -8.62
N LYS A 218 11.50 -31.12 -7.99
CA LYS A 218 10.20 -30.66 -8.43
C LYS A 218 10.13 -29.14 -8.38
N LEU A 219 9.98 -28.52 -9.54
CA LEU A 219 9.76 -27.10 -9.71
C LEU A 219 8.26 -26.86 -9.91
N ALA A 220 7.61 -26.11 -9.02
CA ALA A 220 6.26 -25.65 -9.32
C ALA A 220 6.34 -24.54 -10.38
N GLN A 221 5.81 -24.79 -11.58
CA GLN A 221 5.59 -23.70 -12.52
C GLN A 221 4.36 -22.91 -12.06
N THR A 222 4.57 -21.68 -11.60
CA THR A 222 3.50 -20.68 -11.72
C THR A 222 3.22 -20.58 -13.23
N GLY A 223 1.97 -20.83 -13.63
CA GLY A 223 1.60 -21.01 -15.04
C GLY A 223 2.27 -19.96 -15.92
N SER A 224 3.09 -20.42 -16.87
CA SER A 224 3.74 -19.57 -17.84
C SER A 224 2.68 -19.00 -18.78
N SER A 225 2.14 -17.83 -18.43
CA SER A 225 1.90 -16.82 -19.45
C SER A 225 3.28 -16.39 -19.95
N SER A 226 3.55 -16.69 -21.21
CA SER A 226 4.56 -16.09 -22.08
C SER A 226 5.19 -14.81 -21.50
N LYS A 227 6.52 -14.81 -21.36
CA LYS A 227 7.32 -13.64 -20.95
C LYS A 227 7.09 -12.46 -21.90
N SER A 228 6.03 -11.70 -21.64
CA SER A 228 6.10 -10.24 -21.60
C SER A 228 6.43 -9.91 -20.15
N GLN A 229 7.64 -9.44 -19.90
CA GLN A 229 8.02 -8.92 -18.59
C GLN A 229 7.00 -7.84 -18.20
N ALA A 230 6.19 -8.08 -17.16
CA ALA A 230 5.67 -6.99 -16.35
C ALA A 230 6.86 -6.48 -15.53
N VAL A 231 7.61 -5.61 -16.17
CA VAL A 231 8.59 -4.69 -15.60
C VAL A 231 7.98 -4.13 -14.33
N SER A 232 8.67 -4.26 -13.18
CA SER A 232 8.49 -3.30 -12.09
C SER A 232 8.44 -1.94 -12.78
N SER A 233 7.36 -1.18 -12.64
CA SER A 233 7.17 0.08 -13.38
C SER A 233 8.31 1.10 -13.16
N TYR A 234 9.22 0.78 -12.23
CA TYR A 234 10.46 1.49 -11.93
C TYR A 234 11.67 0.53 -11.92
N PRO A 235 12.29 0.25 -13.09
CA PRO A 235 13.52 -0.54 -13.12
C PRO A 235 14.62 0.15 -12.30
N LEU A 236 15.31 -0.60 -11.44
CA LEU A 236 16.33 -0.08 -10.53
C LEU A 236 17.74 -0.59 -10.87
N PRO A 237 18.75 0.31 -10.95
CA PRO A 237 20.11 -0.07 -11.32
C PRO A 237 20.77 -0.91 -10.23
N SER A 238 21.67 -1.81 -10.61
CA SER A 238 22.62 -2.44 -9.70
C SER A 238 23.78 -1.48 -9.39
N GLY A 239 24.57 -1.80 -8.35
CA GLY A 239 25.74 -1.02 -7.95
C GLY A 239 25.44 0.07 -6.91
N VAL A 240 26.46 0.88 -6.64
CA VAL A 240 26.41 1.95 -5.63
C VAL A 240 26.41 3.31 -6.32
N ILE A 241 25.43 4.16 -6.00
CA ILE A 241 25.29 5.52 -6.53
C ILE A 241 25.27 6.50 -5.36
N LYS A 242 26.11 7.53 -5.42
CA LYS A 242 26.28 8.54 -4.36
C LYS A 242 26.66 9.89 -4.96
N VAL A 243 26.71 10.92 -4.12
CA VAL A 243 27.24 12.23 -4.51
C VAL A 243 28.74 12.11 -4.78
N THR A 244 29.19 12.61 -5.94
CA THR A 244 30.58 12.59 -6.41
C THR A 244 31.00 13.95 -6.98
N LYS A 245 32.29 14.14 -7.27
CA LYS A 245 32.80 15.34 -7.98
C LYS A 245 33.65 14.87 -9.18
N PRO A 246 33.19 15.01 -10.44
CA PRO A 246 31.90 15.59 -10.85
C PRO A 246 30.69 14.73 -10.40
N LEU A 247 29.51 15.34 -10.32
CA LEU A 247 28.28 14.64 -9.90
C LEU A 247 27.97 13.47 -10.82
N THR A 248 27.55 12.35 -10.24
CA THR A 248 27.10 11.17 -10.99
C THR A 248 25.80 11.51 -11.73
N LYS A 249 25.73 11.17 -13.02
CA LYS A 249 24.59 11.46 -13.89
C LYS A 249 24.21 10.25 -14.74
N GLY A 250 23.00 10.26 -15.27
CA GLY A 250 22.57 9.33 -16.32
C GLY A 250 21.33 8.51 -15.95
N THR A 251 21.03 7.52 -16.79
CA THR A 251 19.79 6.74 -16.72
C THR A 251 19.60 6.03 -15.39
N ASN A 252 20.67 5.48 -14.80
CA ASN A 252 20.63 4.80 -13.51
C ASN A 252 20.21 5.75 -12.38
N VAL A 253 20.67 7.00 -12.40
CA VAL A 253 20.25 8.00 -11.42
C VAL A 253 18.76 8.32 -11.58
N LYS A 254 18.31 8.48 -12.83
CA LYS A 254 16.92 8.80 -13.15
C LYS A 254 15.96 7.67 -12.74
N GLN A 255 16.39 6.42 -12.88
CA GLN A 255 15.68 5.24 -12.37
C GLN A 255 15.45 5.30 -10.87
N VAL A 256 16.50 5.59 -10.09
CA VAL A 256 16.41 5.76 -8.63
C VAL A 256 15.48 6.92 -8.26
N GLN A 257 15.59 8.06 -8.95
CA GLN A 257 14.72 9.22 -8.72
C GLN A 257 13.25 8.91 -9.02
N ASN A 258 12.97 8.22 -10.13
CA ASN A 258 11.60 7.82 -10.49
C ASN A 258 11.00 6.87 -9.45
N ALA A 259 11.78 5.87 -9.02
CA ALA A 259 11.37 4.93 -7.97
C ALA A 259 11.08 5.65 -6.65
N LEU A 260 11.96 6.56 -6.21
CA LEU A 260 11.74 7.34 -4.99
C LEU A 260 10.57 8.33 -5.11
N SER A 261 10.31 8.87 -6.31
CA SER A 261 9.11 9.67 -6.58
C SER A 261 7.84 8.84 -6.46
N ALA A 262 7.84 7.62 -6.97
CA ALA A 262 6.71 6.68 -6.87
C ALA A 262 6.41 6.27 -5.42
N LEU A 263 7.48 6.13 -4.63
CA LEU A 263 7.40 5.92 -3.19
C LEU A 263 7.20 7.22 -2.40
N TYR A 264 7.02 8.35 -3.07
CA TYR A 264 6.72 9.66 -2.49
C TYR A 264 7.85 10.29 -1.64
N PHE A 265 9.09 9.83 -1.75
CA PHE A 265 10.27 10.36 -1.05
C PHE A 265 11.00 11.50 -1.77
N TYR A 266 10.65 11.79 -3.02
CA TYR A 266 11.25 12.86 -3.80
C TYR A 266 10.52 14.21 -3.59
N PRO A 267 11.26 15.32 -3.37
CA PRO A 267 10.67 16.57 -2.87
C PRO A 267 9.88 17.37 -3.92
N ASP A 268 10.23 17.30 -5.20
CA ASP A 268 9.73 18.24 -6.22
C ASP A 268 8.57 17.63 -7.04
N LYS A 269 7.51 17.17 -6.36
CA LYS A 269 6.38 16.42 -6.98
C LYS A 269 5.63 17.20 -8.07
N GLY A 270 5.62 18.54 -8.00
CA GLY A 270 4.97 19.44 -8.95
C GLY A 270 5.83 19.85 -10.16
N ALA A 271 7.11 19.44 -10.20
CA ALA A 271 7.99 19.72 -11.34
C ALA A 271 7.77 18.69 -12.46
N LYS A 272 8.17 19.04 -13.70
CA LYS A 272 8.19 18.10 -14.84
C LYS A 272 8.99 16.85 -14.45
N ASN A 273 8.43 15.66 -14.70
CA ASN A 273 8.97 14.37 -14.28
C ASN A 273 9.22 14.24 -12.76
N HIS A 274 8.44 14.93 -11.93
CA HIS A 274 8.58 14.94 -10.47
C HIS A 274 9.99 15.34 -9.98
N GLY A 275 10.71 16.16 -10.76
CA GLY A 275 12.07 16.61 -10.43
C GLY A 275 13.18 15.60 -10.72
N ALA A 276 12.90 14.51 -11.44
CA ALA A 276 13.90 13.54 -11.88
C ALA A 276 14.75 14.10 -13.04
N ASP A 277 15.87 14.75 -12.69
CA ASP A 277 16.83 15.40 -13.60
C ASP A 277 17.97 14.47 -14.05
N GLY A 278 18.05 13.25 -13.52
CA GLY A 278 19.11 12.29 -13.79
C GLY A 278 20.46 12.66 -13.16
N VAL A 279 20.49 13.56 -12.16
CA VAL A 279 21.69 14.00 -11.45
C VAL A 279 21.65 13.59 -9.98
N TYR A 280 22.66 12.86 -9.51
CA TYR A 280 22.73 12.42 -8.11
C TYR A 280 23.35 13.53 -7.24
N GLY A 281 22.58 14.60 -7.07
CA GLY A 281 22.94 15.74 -6.23
C GLY A 281 22.37 15.67 -4.80
N PRO A 282 22.50 16.75 -4.02
CA PRO A 282 22.00 16.83 -2.65
C PRO A 282 20.51 16.48 -2.51
N LYS A 283 19.68 16.83 -3.51
CA LYS A 283 18.25 16.49 -3.52
C LYS A 283 18.01 14.96 -3.55
N THR A 284 18.68 14.26 -4.46
CA THR A 284 18.58 12.79 -4.59
C THR A 284 19.14 12.10 -3.34
N ALA A 285 20.29 12.55 -2.82
CA ALA A 285 20.88 12.01 -1.60
C ALA A 285 19.95 12.18 -0.39
N ASN A 286 19.29 13.34 -0.27
CA ASN A 286 18.31 13.58 0.79
C ASN A 286 17.05 12.72 0.64
N ALA A 287 16.57 12.47 -0.59
CA ALA A 287 15.46 11.56 -0.84
C ALA A 287 15.80 10.11 -0.44
N VAL A 288 17.00 9.63 -0.81
CA VAL A 288 17.51 8.32 -0.38
C VAL A 288 17.64 8.25 1.13
N LYS A 289 18.16 9.31 1.76
CA LYS A 289 18.31 9.38 3.22
C LYS A 289 16.95 9.26 3.94
N ARG A 290 15.92 9.98 3.49
CA ARG A 290 14.56 9.87 4.03
C ARG A 290 14.01 8.46 3.87
N PHE A 291 14.18 7.87 2.69
CA PHE A 291 13.75 6.50 2.42
C PHE A 291 14.45 5.48 3.33
N GLN A 292 15.76 5.62 3.52
CA GLN A 292 16.55 4.76 4.39
C GLN A 292 16.09 4.86 5.85
N SER A 293 15.86 6.08 6.36
CA SER A 293 15.38 6.32 7.73
C SER A 293 14.07 5.58 8.03
N VAL A 294 13.12 5.56 7.09
CA VAL A 294 11.85 4.86 7.29
C VAL A 294 11.92 3.36 6.98
N SER A 295 12.98 2.91 6.33
CA SER A 295 13.18 1.51 5.92
C SER A 295 14.11 0.74 6.86
N GLY A 296 14.46 1.31 8.01
CA GLY A 296 15.35 0.69 9.00
C GLY A 296 16.80 0.54 8.50
N LEU A 297 17.22 1.37 7.56
CA LEU A 297 18.58 1.40 7.03
C LEU A 297 19.36 2.56 7.62
N THR A 298 20.69 2.46 7.60
CA THR A 298 21.57 3.61 7.85
C THR A 298 21.24 4.72 6.85
N ALA A 299 20.88 5.89 7.36
CA ALA A 299 20.45 7.04 6.57
C ALA A 299 21.67 7.85 6.06
N ASP A 300 22.48 7.23 5.20
CA ASP A 300 23.71 7.79 4.65
C ASP A 300 23.50 8.54 3.31
N GLY A 301 22.34 8.39 2.68
CA GLY A 301 22.01 8.99 1.39
C GLY A 301 22.69 8.30 0.19
N ILE A 302 23.24 7.10 0.39
CA ILE A 302 23.90 6.29 -0.63
C ILE A 302 22.93 5.21 -1.13
N TYR A 303 22.64 5.22 -2.43
CA TYR A 303 21.90 4.12 -3.04
C TYR A 303 22.85 2.93 -3.26
N GLY A 304 22.53 1.78 -2.69
CA GLY A 304 23.27 0.53 -2.86
C GLY A 304 22.37 -0.69 -2.70
N PRO A 305 22.92 -1.92 -2.70
CA PRO A 305 22.11 -3.15 -2.74
C PRO A 305 21.03 -3.27 -1.65
N LYS A 306 21.31 -2.81 -0.42
CA LYS A 306 20.34 -2.81 0.68
C LYS A 306 19.20 -1.82 0.44
N THR A 307 19.53 -0.62 -0.03
CA THR A 307 18.54 0.41 -0.38
C THR A 307 17.71 -0.03 -1.58
N LYS A 308 18.35 -0.58 -2.61
CA LYS A 308 17.70 -1.17 -3.77
C LYS A 308 16.67 -2.21 -3.34
N ALA A 309 17.08 -3.22 -2.57
CA ALA A 309 16.19 -4.29 -2.11
C ALA A 309 14.97 -3.74 -1.34
N LYS A 310 15.17 -2.72 -0.49
CA LYS A 310 14.06 -2.06 0.22
C LYS A 310 13.14 -1.25 -0.69
N ILE A 311 13.67 -0.62 -1.75
CA ILE A 311 12.85 0.09 -2.73
C ILE A 311 12.04 -0.93 -3.54
N GLU A 312 12.65 -2.05 -3.97
CA GLU A 312 11.97 -3.15 -4.67
C GLU A 312 10.89 -3.80 -3.82
N GLU A 313 11.10 -3.94 -2.51
CA GLU A 313 10.08 -4.45 -1.57
C GLU A 313 8.84 -3.53 -1.48
N LYS A 314 8.98 -2.24 -1.79
CA LYS A 314 7.96 -1.22 -1.56
C LYS A 314 7.25 -0.73 -2.83
N LEU A 315 7.74 -1.13 -4.01
CA LEU A 315 7.21 -0.80 -5.34
C LEU A 315 6.37 -1.95 -5.90
#